data_AF-A0A9P2XJ31-F1
#
_entry.id   AF-A0A9P2XJ31-F1
#
_cell.length_a   1.000
_cell.length_b   1.000
_cell.length_c   1.000
_cell.angle_alpha   90.00
_cell.angle_beta   90.00
_cell.angle_gamma   90.00
#
_symmetry.space_group_name_H-M   'P 1'
#
loop_
_entity.id
_entity.type
_entity.pdbx_description
1 polymer ?
#
loop_
_entity_poly.entity_id
_entity_poly.type
_entity_poly.pdbx_seq_one_letter_code
_entity_poly.pdbx_strand_id
1 'polypeptide(L)'
;MNQDYIAFDPTLSMNLNGREVQFLLNPLDEKYVEDPAIFADYSYIKAGMLPPEEFEIRHALKMMILNENMLSRFSPLKKIFYKKDFQDVKIAAKYWREVLLNLMNKSPQHKAAIKRIASTITGDGIERLKPFLK
;
A
#
# COMPACT_ATOMS: atom_id res chain seq x y z
N MET A 1 -5.52 2.95 -17.58
CA MET A 1 -5.43 4.41 -17.38
C MET A 1 -3.97 4.78 -17.54
N ASN A 2 -3.63 5.62 -18.51
CA ASN A 2 -2.32 6.28 -18.51
C ASN A 2 -2.28 7.14 -17.25
N GLN A 3 -1.51 6.71 -16.26
CA GLN A 3 -1.11 7.59 -15.18
C GLN A 3 0.03 8.40 -15.75
N ASP A 4 -0.28 9.60 -16.25
CA ASP A 4 0.76 10.61 -16.41
C ASP A 4 1.49 10.69 -15.08
N TYR A 5 2.82 10.56 -15.11
CA TYR A 5 3.64 10.61 -13.91
C TYR A 5 3.50 12.00 -13.29
N ILE A 6 2.70 12.11 -12.23
CA ILE A 6 2.53 13.36 -11.50
C ILE A 6 3.48 13.31 -10.31
N ALA A 7 4.51 14.15 -10.37
CA ALA A 7 5.50 14.28 -9.31
C ALA A 7 4.86 14.79 -8.02
N PHE A 8 5.44 14.40 -6.88
CA PHE A 8 5.08 14.95 -5.58
C PHE A 8 5.38 16.45 -5.52
N ASP A 9 4.45 17.23 -4.98
CA ASP A 9 4.60 18.66 -4.73
C ASP A 9 4.34 18.96 -3.24
N PRO A 10 5.38 19.33 -2.47
CA PRO A 10 5.26 19.60 -1.03
C PRO A 10 4.47 20.87 -0.71
N THR A 11 4.16 21.70 -1.71
CA THR A 11 3.37 22.92 -1.53
C THR A 11 1.87 22.67 -1.70
N LEU A 12 1.47 21.50 -2.22
CA LEU A 12 0.07 21.16 -2.38
C LEU A 12 -0.58 20.87 -1.02
N SER A 13 -1.67 21.59 -0.77
CA SER A 13 -2.59 21.36 0.33
C SER A 13 -4.00 21.12 -0.17
N MET A 14 -4.85 20.63 0.72
CA MET A 14 -6.28 20.45 0.50
C MET A 14 -7.05 21.10 1.64
N ASN A 15 -8.15 21.76 1.31
CA ASN A 15 -9.08 22.25 2.31
C ASN A 15 -9.95 21.10 2.84
N LEU A 16 -9.84 20.80 4.13
CA LEU A 16 -10.67 19.86 4.85
C LEU A 16 -11.35 20.58 6.00
N ASN A 17 -12.67 20.78 5.92
CA ASN A 17 -13.48 21.44 6.96
C ASN A 17 -12.94 22.83 7.36
N GLY A 18 -12.45 23.62 6.39
CA GLY A 18 -11.91 24.95 6.64
C GLY A 18 -10.45 24.98 7.11
N ARG A 19 -9.79 23.83 7.24
CA ARG A 19 -8.35 23.71 7.52
C ARG A 19 -7.61 23.31 6.25
N GLU A 20 -6.51 23.98 5.94
CA GLU A 20 -5.55 23.51 4.94
C GLU A 20 -4.74 22.34 5.51
N VAL A 21 -4.73 21.22 4.79
CA VAL A 21 -4.09 19.99 5.23
C VAL A 21 -3.07 19.54 4.20
N GLN A 22 -1.93 19.10 4.70
CA GLN A 22 -0.88 18.42 3.94
C GLN A 22 -0.68 17.04 4.56
N PHE A 23 -0.52 16.02 3.74
CA PHE A 23 -0.24 14.67 4.23
C PHE A 23 1.25 14.46 4.51
N LEU A 24 2.11 15.18 3.78
CA LEU A 24 3.55 14.94 3.73
C LEU A 24 4.31 16.24 3.46
N LEU A 25 5.48 16.41 4.08
CA LEU A 25 6.37 17.56 3.82
C LEU A 25 7.54 17.15 2.91
N ASN A 26 8.00 15.91 3.02
CA ASN A 26 9.08 15.35 2.24
C ASN A 26 8.74 13.93 1.75
N PRO A 27 9.02 13.56 0.48
CA PRO A 27 8.76 12.20 -0.01
C PRO A 27 9.46 11.09 0.79
N LEU A 28 10.51 11.43 1.54
CA LEU A 28 11.27 10.53 2.42
C LEU A 28 10.77 10.48 3.87
N ASP A 29 9.78 11.29 4.26
CA ASP A 29 9.24 11.24 5.61
C ASP A 29 8.68 9.83 5.88
N GLU A 30 8.96 9.27 7.06
CA GLU A 30 8.52 7.91 7.42
C GLU A 30 7.20 7.90 8.19
N LYS A 31 6.62 9.08 8.44
CA LYS A 31 5.28 9.26 9.04
C LYS A 31 4.51 10.35 8.29
N TYR A 32 3.19 10.25 8.30
CA TYR A 32 2.34 11.33 7.79
C TYR A 32 2.28 12.49 8.79
N VAL A 33 2.11 13.70 8.26
CA VAL A 33 1.64 14.85 9.06
C VAL A 33 0.17 14.65 9.39
N GLU A 34 -0.62 14.32 8.38
CA GLU A 34 -2.01 13.91 8.51
C GLU A 34 -2.21 12.60 7.71
N ASP A 35 -2.85 11.60 8.31
CA ASP A 35 -3.05 10.32 7.64
C ASP A 35 -4.04 10.45 6.48
N PRO A 36 -3.66 10.14 5.23
CA PRO A 36 -4.59 10.14 4.10
C PRO A 36 -5.73 9.11 4.24
N ALA A 37 -5.66 8.15 5.17
CA ALA A 37 -6.75 7.22 5.47
C ALA A 37 -7.99 7.90 6.10
N ILE A 38 -7.93 9.20 6.44
CA ILE A 38 -9.14 9.99 6.74
C ILE A 38 -10.14 9.98 5.57
N PHE A 39 -9.67 9.73 4.35
CA PHE A 39 -10.52 9.50 3.19
C PHE A 39 -10.78 8.01 3.00
N ALA A 40 -12.05 7.66 2.77
CA ALA A 40 -12.44 6.31 2.41
C ALA A 40 -11.93 5.89 1.01
N ASP A 41 -11.70 6.86 0.11
CA ASP A 41 -11.14 6.64 -1.22
C ASP A 41 -9.98 7.62 -1.48
N TYR A 42 -8.86 7.10 -1.98
CA TYR A 42 -7.69 7.89 -2.35
C TYR A 42 -7.94 8.69 -3.64
N SER A 43 -9.03 8.44 -4.37
CA SER A 43 -9.47 9.27 -5.50
C SER A 43 -9.80 10.72 -5.09
N TYR A 44 -10.11 10.96 -3.82
CA TYR A 44 -10.35 12.30 -3.30
C TYR A 44 -9.04 13.07 -3.07
N ILE A 45 -7.89 12.38 -3.05
CA ILE A 45 -6.59 13.01 -2.88
C ILE A 45 -6.15 13.58 -4.23
N LYS A 46 -5.88 14.89 -4.24
CA LYS A 46 -5.39 15.57 -5.45
C LYS A 46 -4.05 14.98 -5.85
N ALA A 47 -3.87 14.77 -7.17
CA ALA A 47 -2.61 14.27 -7.69
C ALA A 47 -1.43 15.20 -7.30
N GLY A 48 -0.29 14.60 -6.99
CA GLY A 48 0.90 15.30 -6.48
C GLY A 48 0.92 15.50 -4.96
N MET A 49 -0.18 15.30 -4.23
CA MET A 49 -0.19 15.39 -2.76
C MET A 49 0.46 14.20 -2.06
N LEU A 50 0.59 13.07 -2.75
CA LEU A 50 1.32 11.90 -2.29
C LEU A 50 2.33 11.47 -3.36
N PRO A 51 3.50 10.95 -2.97
CA PRO A 51 4.48 10.44 -3.93
C PRO A 51 3.94 9.26 -4.75
N PRO A 52 4.32 9.13 -6.03
CA PRO A 52 3.91 8.00 -6.87
C PRO A 52 4.29 6.65 -6.25
N GLU A 53 5.43 6.58 -5.56
CA GLU A 53 5.91 5.39 -4.86
C GLU A 53 4.93 4.92 -3.79
N GLU A 54 4.16 5.84 -3.19
CA GLU A 54 3.14 5.49 -2.21
C GLU A 54 1.98 4.74 -2.86
N PHE A 55 1.55 5.15 -4.05
CA PHE A 55 0.51 4.44 -4.79
C PHE A 55 0.98 3.06 -5.27
N GLU A 56 2.24 2.94 -5.72
CA GLU A 56 2.86 1.66 -6.08
C GLU A 56 2.86 0.69 -4.89
N ILE A 57 3.33 1.14 -3.72
CA ILE A 57 3.37 0.33 -2.50
C ILE A 57 1.95 -0.05 -2.04
N ARG A 58 1.01 0.91 -2.00
CA ARG A 58 -0.39 0.64 -1.60
C ARG A 58 -1.06 -0.37 -2.52
N HIS A 59 -0.81 -0.28 -3.82
CA HIS A 59 -1.34 -1.23 -4.79
C HIS A 59 -0.80 -2.64 -4.55
N ALA A 60 0.53 -2.79 -4.47
CA ALA A 60 1.16 -4.08 -4.22
C ALA A 60 0.70 -4.68 -2.88
N LEU A 61 0.61 -3.86 -1.82
CA LEU A 61 0.13 -4.28 -0.51
C LEU A 61 -1.34 -4.75 -0.55
N LYS A 62 -2.22 -3.99 -1.20
CA LYS A 62 -3.63 -4.36 -1.38
C LYS A 62 -3.76 -5.70 -2.10
N MET A 63 -3.02 -5.88 -3.19
CA MET A 63 -3.05 -7.11 -3.96
C MET A 63 -2.49 -8.31 -3.18
N MET A 64 -1.41 -8.12 -2.43
CA MET A 64 -0.85 -9.15 -1.54
C MET A 64 -1.89 -9.59 -0.51
N ILE A 65 -2.46 -8.65 0.26
CA ILE A 65 -3.45 -8.94 1.31
C ILE A 65 -4.69 -9.62 0.72
N LEU A 66 -5.19 -9.16 -0.43
CA LEU A 66 -6.33 -9.76 -1.11
C LEU A 66 -6.06 -11.22 -1.45
N ASN A 67 -4.91 -11.53 -2.05
CA ASN A 67 -4.55 -12.90 -2.42
C ASN A 67 -4.28 -13.80 -1.20
N GLU A 68 -3.64 -13.28 -0.15
CA GLU A 68 -3.45 -14.02 1.11
C GLU A 68 -4.79 -14.34 1.80
N ASN A 69 -5.72 -13.38 1.80
CA ASN A 69 -7.08 -13.58 2.32
C ASN A 69 -7.89 -14.55 1.45
N MET A 70 -7.67 -14.58 0.13
CA MET A 70 -8.28 -15.60 -0.73
C MET A 70 -7.72 -16.98 -0.41
N LEU A 71 -6.40 -17.10 -0.21
CA LEU A 71 -5.73 -18.35 0.12
C LEU A 71 -6.23 -18.93 1.45
N SER A 72 -6.46 -18.09 2.46
CA SER A 72 -6.95 -18.53 3.77
C SER A 72 -8.39 -19.07 3.74
N ARG A 73 -9.18 -18.72 2.71
CA ARG A 73 -10.55 -19.23 2.52
C ARG A 73 -10.61 -20.67 1.97
N PHE A 74 -9.50 -21.23 1.52
CA PHE A 74 -9.43 -22.63 1.07
C PHE A 74 -9.30 -23.58 2.26
N SER A 75 -10.41 -24.21 2.65
CA SER A 75 -10.42 -25.33 3.60
C SER A 75 -9.73 -26.58 3.00
N PRO A 76 -9.32 -27.57 3.81
CA PRO A 76 -8.62 -28.77 3.30
C PRO A 76 -9.36 -29.48 2.16
N LEU A 77 -10.70 -29.61 2.24
CA LEU A 77 -11.51 -30.19 1.18
C LEU A 77 -11.49 -29.32 -0.09
N LYS A 78 -11.62 -28.00 0.05
CA LYS A 78 -11.55 -27.07 -1.09
C LYS A 78 -10.19 -27.12 -1.79
N LYS A 79 -9.09 -27.33 -1.06
CA LYS A 79 -7.75 -27.50 -1.66
C LYS A 79 -7.65 -28.73 -2.56
N ILE A 80 -8.45 -29.77 -2.30
CA ILE A 80 -8.49 -31.00 -3.10
C ILE A 80 -9.40 -30.80 -4.30
N PHE A 81 -10.65 -30.35 -4.09
CA PHE A 81 -11.63 -30.19 -5.16
C PHE A 81 -11.31 -29.02 -6.12
N TYR A 82 -10.71 -27.95 -5.62
CA TYR A 82 -10.35 -26.74 -6.39
C TYR A 82 -8.83 -26.56 -6.44
N LYS A 83 -8.10 -27.65 -6.70
CA LYS A 83 -6.64 -27.67 -6.66
C LYS A 83 -6.00 -26.63 -7.58
N LYS A 84 -6.54 -26.44 -8.79
CA LYS A 84 -6.02 -25.46 -9.77
C LYS A 84 -6.16 -24.03 -9.22
N ASP A 85 -7.36 -23.63 -8.84
CA ASP A 85 -7.63 -22.30 -8.28
C ASP A 85 -6.78 -22.03 -7.04
N PHE A 86 -6.61 -23.03 -6.17
CA PHE A 86 -5.74 -22.93 -5.01
C PHE A 86 -4.27 -22.65 -5.40
N GLN A 87 -3.73 -23.34 -6.42
CA GLN A 87 -2.38 -23.07 -6.90
C GLN A 87 -2.27 -21.69 -7.55
N ASP A 88 -3.26 -21.28 -8.35
CA ASP A 88 -3.25 -19.99 -9.03
C ASP A 88 -3.25 -18.83 -8.01
N VAL A 89 -4.11 -18.90 -6.99
CA VAL A 89 -4.11 -17.91 -5.88
C VAL A 89 -2.81 -17.95 -5.09
N LYS A 90 -2.24 -19.14 -4.84
CA LYS A 90 -0.95 -19.27 -4.14
C LYS A 90 0.19 -18.63 -4.93
N ILE A 91 0.22 -18.82 -6.25
CA ILE A 91 1.20 -18.21 -7.14
C ILE A 91 1.03 -16.68 -7.14
N ALA A 92 -0.20 -16.18 -7.25
CA ALA A 92 -0.49 -14.76 -7.21
C ALA A 92 -0.09 -14.11 -5.87
N ALA A 93 -0.38 -14.76 -4.74
CA ALA A 93 0.04 -14.28 -3.42
C ALA A 93 1.57 -14.17 -3.30
N LYS A 94 2.29 -15.20 -3.78
CA LYS A 94 3.76 -15.19 -3.81
C LYS A 94 4.30 -14.08 -4.72
N TYR A 95 3.74 -13.94 -5.92
CA TYR A 95 4.12 -12.91 -6.88
C TYR A 95 3.98 -11.50 -6.28
N TRP A 96 2.82 -11.17 -5.71
CA TRP A 96 2.61 -9.83 -5.14
C TRP A 96 3.50 -9.53 -3.92
N ARG A 97 3.84 -10.56 -3.15
CA ARG A 97 4.84 -10.45 -2.08
C ARG A 97 6.23 -10.12 -2.61
N GLU A 98 6.65 -10.77 -3.70
CA GLU A 98 7.92 -10.48 -4.37
C GLU A 98 7.92 -9.08 -5.01
N VAL A 99 6.81 -8.68 -5.63
CA VAL A 99 6.65 -7.31 -6.15
C VAL A 99 6.80 -6.28 -5.04
N LEU A 100 6.15 -6.48 -3.89
CA LEU A 100 6.26 -5.55 -2.75
C LEU A 100 7.71 -5.45 -2.25
N LEU A 101 8.41 -6.58 -2.11
CA LEU A 101 9.83 -6.59 -1.73
C LEU A 101 10.71 -5.85 -2.74
N ASN A 102 10.46 -6.04 -4.04
CA ASN A 102 11.22 -5.37 -5.09
C ASN A 102 10.99 -3.86 -5.08
N LEU A 103 9.73 -3.42 -4.93
CA LEU A 103 9.38 -2.01 -4.81
C LEU A 103 10.10 -1.36 -3.62
N MET A 104 10.08 -2.00 -2.46
CA MET A 104 10.76 -1.49 -1.25
C MET A 104 12.26 -1.28 -1.43
N ASN A 105 12.90 -2.12 -2.26
CA ASN A 105 14.33 -2.02 -2.57
C ASN A 105 14.62 -1.14 -3.80
N LYS A 106 13.59 -0.65 -4.51
CA LYS A 106 13.72 0.14 -5.74
C LYS A 106 14.30 1.54 -5.48
N SER A 107 13.92 2.19 -4.38
CA SER A 107 14.39 3.53 -4.01
C SER A 107 14.13 3.86 -2.53
N PRO A 108 14.83 4.86 -1.94
CA PRO A 108 14.52 5.37 -0.60
C PRO A 108 13.06 5.82 -0.39
N GLN A 109 12.42 6.39 -1.41
CA GLN A 109 11.03 6.87 -1.37
C GLN A 109 10.03 5.73 -1.17
N HIS A 110 10.22 4.61 -1.87
CA HIS A 110 9.45 3.39 -1.66
C HIS A 110 9.62 2.84 -0.22
N LYS A 111 10.85 2.87 0.31
CA LYS A 111 11.11 2.46 1.70
C LYS A 111 10.45 3.38 2.71
N ALA A 112 10.46 4.69 2.47
CA ALA A 112 9.75 5.65 3.30
C ALA A 112 8.23 5.44 3.23
N ALA A 113 7.69 5.19 2.03
CA ALA A 113 6.27 4.94 1.82
C ALA A 113 5.74 3.74 2.61
N ILE A 114 6.43 2.59 2.59
CA ILE A 114 5.98 1.42 3.37
C ILE A 114 6.02 1.68 4.87
N LYS A 115 7.02 2.42 5.35
CA LYS A 115 7.12 2.80 6.77
C LYS A 115 6.01 3.76 7.18
N ARG A 116 5.69 4.74 6.34
CA ARG A 116 4.54 5.64 6.54
C ARG A 116 3.24 4.87 6.68
N ILE A 117 2.94 4.02 5.71
CA ILE A 117 1.73 3.20 5.70
C ILE A 117 1.68 2.29 6.94
N ALA A 118 2.81 1.68 7.31
CA ALA A 118 2.88 0.87 8.52
C ALA A 118 2.65 1.67 9.80
N SER A 119 3.07 2.94 9.85
CA SER A 119 2.91 3.79 11.02
C SER A 119 1.44 4.09 11.36
N THR A 120 0.52 3.94 10.39
CA THR A 120 -0.92 4.17 10.58
C THR A 120 -1.69 2.89 10.84
N ILE A 121 -1.06 1.73 10.65
CA ILE A 121 -1.70 0.43 10.83
C ILE A 121 -1.52 -0.04 12.28
N THR A 122 -2.62 -0.40 12.92
CA THR A 122 -2.65 -0.93 14.29
C THR A 122 -3.11 -2.40 14.32
N GLY A 123 -2.85 -3.09 15.42
CA GLY A 123 -3.30 -4.49 15.63
C GLY A 123 -2.67 -5.50 14.66
N ASP A 124 -3.44 -6.52 14.25
CA ASP A 124 -2.95 -7.62 13.41
C ASP A 124 -2.35 -7.17 12.06
N GLY A 125 -2.70 -5.96 11.60
CA GLY A 125 -2.14 -5.39 10.37
C GLY A 125 -0.64 -5.11 10.48
N ILE A 126 -0.14 -4.69 11.66
CA ILE A 126 1.29 -4.40 11.82
C ILE A 126 2.12 -5.69 11.80
N GLU A 127 1.59 -6.79 12.34
CA GLU A 127 2.25 -8.11 12.34
C GLU A 127 2.49 -8.63 10.92
N ARG A 128 1.53 -8.40 10.01
CA ARG A 128 1.67 -8.77 8.59
C ARG A 128 2.76 -7.97 7.88
N LEU A 129 3.02 -6.75 8.35
CA LEU A 129 4.01 -5.84 7.77
C LEU A 129 5.40 -5.99 8.39
N LYS A 130 5.54 -6.52 9.60
CA LYS A 130 6.83 -6.73 10.28
C LYS A 130 7.94 -7.35 9.42
N PRO A 131 7.69 -8.36 8.55
CA PRO A 131 8.73 -8.92 7.69
C PRO A 131 9.36 -7.92 6.73
N PHE A 132 8.66 -6.83 6.42
CA PHE A 132 9.05 -5.81 5.47
C PHE A 132 9.72 -4.59 6.15
N LEU A 133 9.49 -4.37 7.45
CA LEU A 133 9.93 -3.14 8.14
C LEU A 133 11.36 -3.22 8.72
N LYS A 134 12.15 -4.22 8.34
CA LYS A 134 13.51 -4.43 8.84
C LYS A 134 14.56 -3.54 8.16
#